data_AF-A0A944N7S7-F1
#
_entry.id   AF-A0A944N7S7-F1
#
_cell.length_a   1.000
_cell.length_b   1.000
_cell.length_c   1.000
_cell.angle_alpha   90.00
_cell.angle_beta   90.00
_cell.angle_gamma   90.00
#
_symmetry.space_group_name_H-M   'P 1'
#
loop_
_entity.id
_entity.type
_entity.pdbx_description
1 polymer ?
#
loop_
_entity_poly.entity_id
_entity_poly.type
_entity_poly.pdbx_seq_one_letter_code
_entity_poly.pdbx_strand_id
1 'polypeptide(L)'
;MSKLALLTVLIMTTLTLTGGQLKAAVWESDNTWDLEWEKRFSSWMKSSAVHRNIFTNSGSNYYGIRADCADASYALRIIFSYENHLPFAMRNPSGSRRRSGRYLTNQLSKFDSISDSNRRVVKFINYIAGSVGTESLVRNDTFSPALQTLRAGDLFMYRMGGFLGRPIRHSYNIKRINPTGDFALIYSTQALAREGKPLNYRDHRTFTHAPRKPWGFRRFKWPQLVLESVAPADYPVESGYSLEQFSLVERMGGTKFFKYLTKLLKSSDVMPGELLEQRLTGLCREAQARIGYVNQGVKHANRTGGRCMNFADFDAYSTPARDSLLANLYQQLLDEYNDLTARGELDLISLETNLRVKEIFSLGEQVDSGLQVFCPISYRDGVTIDLAELFSRQQAGVLSSHPNDSLALRWGEADAGEVTSCRRWY
;
A
#
# COMPACT_ATOMS: atom_id res chain seq x y z
N MET A 1 41.06 -30.30 74.96
CA MET A 1 39.98 -31.30 74.76
C MET A 1 38.68 -30.56 75.01
N SER A 2 37.69 -30.42 74.14
CA SER A 2 37.22 -31.08 72.91
C SER A 2 36.71 -29.98 71.94
N LYS A 3 37.05 -29.98 70.65
CA LYS A 3 36.29 -30.60 69.54
C LYS A 3 34.77 -30.64 69.76
N LEU A 4 34.05 -29.61 69.32
CA LEU A 4 32.74 -29.77 68.69
C LEU A 4 32.39 -28.54 67.81
N ALA A 5 32.58 -28.72 66.50
CA ALA A 5 31.88 -28.11 65.35
C ALA A 5 31.46 -26.64 65.46
N LEU A 6 32.08 -25.64 64.81
CA LEU A 6 32.60 -25.59 63.44
C LEU A 6 31.66 -26.18 62.37
N LEU A 7 30.36 -25.87 62.44
CA LEU A 7 29.43 -26.10 61.33
C LEU A 7 28.22 -25.15 61.36
N THR A 8 28.45 -23.84 61.48
CA THR A 8 27.38 -22.83 61.36
C THR A 8 27.89 -21.54 60.73
N VAL A 9 28.82 -21.65 59.77
CA VAL A 9 29.34 -20.50 58.98
C VAL A 9 29.18 -20.73 57.47
N LEU A 10 28.52 -21.80 57.00
CA LEU A 10 28.49 -22.08 55.56
C LEU A 10 27.22 -22.80 55.07
N ILE A 11 26.03 -22.32 55.42
CA ILE A 11 24.75 -22.55 54.69
C ILE A 11 23.81 -21.38 55.07
N MET A 12 24.01 -20.20 54.48
CA MET A 12 22.93 -19.20 54.28
C MET A 12 23.34 -18.11 53.28
N THR A 13 24.15 -18.46 52.28
CA THR A 13 24.58 -17.53 51.21
C THR A 13 24.61 -18.23 49.85
N THR A 14 23.71 -19.19 49.65
CA THR A 14 23.51 -19.86 48.35
C THR A 14 22.02 -20.13 48.17
N LEU A 15 21.47 -19.59 47.07
CA LEU A 15 20.07 -19.61 46.61
C LEU A 15 19.16 -18.68 47.43
N THR A 16 18.75 -17.52 46.93
CA THR A 16 17.97 -17.38 45.69
C THR A 16 18.31 -16.10 44.92
N LEU A 17 19.35 -16.16 44.08
CA LEU A 17 19.27 -15.50 42.77
C LEU A 17 18.25 -16.29 41.94
N THR A 18 16.97 -16.20 42.30
CA THR A 18 15.92 -16.35 41.30
C THR A 18 16.10 -15.17 40.38
N GLY A 19 16.95 -15.34 39.37
CA GLY A 19 16.87 -14.55 38.15
C GLY A 19 15.46 -14.76 37.65
N GLY A 20 14.55 -13.88 38.09
CA GLY A 20 13.24 -13.77 37.50
C GLY A 20 13.54 -13.61 36.02
N GLN A 21 13.12 -14.58 35.21
CA GLN A 21 13.04 -14.36 33.79
C GLN A 21 12.14 -13.15 33.65
N LEU A 22 12.74 -11.97 33.51
CA LEU A 22 12.08 -10.79 32.97
C LEU A 22 11.44 -11.32 31.70
N LYS A 23 10.11 -11.47 31.71
CA LYS A 23 9.35 -11.90 30.54
C LYS A 23 9.65 -10.84 29.50
N ALA A 24 10.56 -11.12 28.59
CA ALA A 24 11.11 -10.06 27.76
C ALA A 24 10.02 -9.70 26.75
N ALA A 25 9.67 -8.43 26.67
CA ALA A 25 8.85 -7.96 25.56
C ALA A 25 9.64 -8.06 24.25
N VAL A 26 8.94 -7.98 23.12
CA VAL A 26 9.60 -7.68 21.83
C VAL A 26 10.38 -6.37 21.97
N TRP A 27 9.76 -5.37 22.60
CA TRP A 27 10.41 -4.18 23.14
C TRP A 27 9.58 -3.59 24.29
N GLU A 28 10.25 -2.91 25.21
CA GLU A 28 9.58 -2.18 26.29
C GLU A 28 9.06 -0.83 25.81
N SER A 29 7.91 -0.41 26.35
CA SER A 29 7.27 0.86 26.02
C SER A 29 7.20 1.77 27.23
N ASP A 30 7.78 2.96 27.10
CA ASP A 30 7.76 4.03 28.10
C ASP A 30 6.92 5.24 27.62
N ASN A 31 6.64 5.34 26.32
CA ASN A 31 5.77 6.35 25.72
C ASN A 31 4.34 5.82 25.52
N THR A 32 3.38 6.72 25.30
CA THR A 32 2.00 6.39 24.95
C THR A 32 1.60 7.07 23.65
N TRP A 33 0.69 6.45 22.89
CA TRP A 33 0.16 7.07 21.68
C TRP A 33 -0.80 8.20 22.03
N ASP A 34 -0.54 9.35 21.43
CA ASP A 34 -1.38 10.54 21.47
C ASP A 34 -1.32 11.27 20.12
N LEU A 35 -1.92 12.46 20.04
CA LEU A 35 -1.90 13.25 18.82
C LEU A 35 -0.49 13.74 18.44
N GLU A 36 0.39 13.98 19.41
CA GLU A 36 1.76 14.42 19.12
C GLU A 36 2.56 13.30 18.46
N TRP A 37 2.50 12.08 19.01
CA TRP A 37 3.12 10.90 18.43
C TRP A 37 2.55 10.55 17.05
N GLU A 38 1.26 10.78 16.84
CA GLU A 38 0.65 10.68 15.53
C GLU A 38 1.21 11.70 14.51
N LYS A 39 1.48 12.95 14.94
CA LYS A 39 2.15 13.96 14.09
C LYS A 39 3.60 13.56 13.79
N ARG A 40 4.31 12.99 14.78
CA ARG A 40 5.67 12.46 14.61
C ARG A 40 5.68 11.26 13.64
N PHE A 41 4.71 10.35 13.76
CA PHE A 41 4.53 9.23 12.82
C PHE A 41 4.28 9.72 11.39
N SER A 42 3.38 10.69 11.21
CA SER A 42 3.13 11.33 9.91
C SER A 42 4.40 11.98 9.33
N SER A 43 5.22 12.60 10.17
CA SER A 43 6.50 13.19 9.75
C SER A 43 7.53 12.13 9.36
N TRP A 44 7.64 11.05 10.13
CA TRP A 44 8.48 9.89 9.82
C TRP A 44 8.07 9.22 8.51
N MET A 45 6.77 9.04 8.28
CA MET A 45 6.23 8.50 7.02
C MET A 45 6.66 9.31 5.79
N LYS A 46 6.71 10.64 5.90
CA LYS A 46 7.18 11.52 4.82
C LYS A 46 8.69 11.46 4.61
N SER A 47 9.46 11.15 5.65
CA SER A 47 10.92 11.20 5.64
C SER A 47 11.57 10.16 4.70
N SER A 48 12.89 10.25 4.55
CA SER A 48 13.72 9.29 3.83
C SER A 48 13.83 7.93 4.53
N ALA A 49 13.52 7.84 5.84
CA ALA A 49 13.51 6.58 6.57
C ALA A 49 12.49 5.58 6.00
N VAL A 50 11.37 6.08 5.49
CA VAL A 50 10.35 5.27 4.81
C VAL A 50 10.59 5.27 3.31
N HIS A 51 11.36 4.30 2.83
CA HIS A 51 11.72 4.16 1.41
C HIS A 51 11.44 2.76 0.88
N ARG A 52 11.39 2.59 -0.45
CA ARG A 52 10.98 1.33 -1.09
C ARG A 52 11.79 0.10 -0.66
N ASN A 53 13.06 0.29 -0.34
CA ASN A 53 13.99 -0.77 -0.01
C ASN A 53 14.12 -1.05 1.49
N ILE A 54 13.25 -0.46 2.33
CA ILE A 54 13.33 -0.60 3.80
C ILE A 54 13.39 -2.07 4.26
N PHE A 55 12.75 -2.98 3.51
CA PHE A 55 12.65 -4.41 3.87
C PHE A 55 13.60 -5.31 3.07
N THR A 56 14.23 -4.78 2.03
CA THR A 56 14.98 -5.58 1.04
C THR A 56 16.44 -5.19 0.91
N ASN A 57 16.85 -4.01 1.39
CA ASN A 57 18.25 -3.64 1.48
C ASN A 57 18.91 -4.38 2.66
N SER A 58 19.99 -5.12 2.42
CA SER A 58 20.74 -5.84 3.45
C SER A 58 21.37 -4.92 4.51
N GLY A 59 21.58 -3.64 4.19
CA GLY A 59 22.03 -2.62 5.15
C GLY A 59 20.91 -2.00 6.01
N SER A 60 19.65 -2.38 5.79
CA SER A 60 18.53 -1.92 6.62
C SER A 60 18.40 -2.73 7.90
N ASN A 61 18.14 -2.08 9.03
CA ASN A 61 17.76 -2.74 10.29
C ASN A 61 16.50 -3.61 10.16
N TYR A 62 15.70 -3.38 9.13
CA TYR A 62 14.43 -4.07 8.88
C TYR A 62 14.49 -5.01 7.68
N TYR A 63 15.71 -5.37 7.26
CA TYR A 63 15.92 -6.37 6.22
C TYR A 63 15.25 -7.71 6.55
N GLY A 64 14.57 -8.30 5.57
CA GLY A 64 13.95 -9.62 5.69
C GLY A 64 12.49 -9.60 6.17
N ILE A 65 11.86 -8.43 6.28
CA ILE A 65 10.41 -8.33 6.41
C ILE A 65 9.76 -8.73 5.07
N ARG A 66 8.86 -9.72 5.10
CA ARG A 66 8.08 -10.18 3.94
C ARG A 66 6.65 -9.69 4.07
N ALA A 67 6.46 -8.40 3.83
CA ALA A 67 5.18 -7.75 3.97
C ALA A 67 4.43 -7.66 2.64
N ASP A 68 3.20 -8.19 2.57
CA ASP A 68 2.25 -7.87 1.51
C ASP A 68 1.45 -6.58 1.82
N CYS A 69 0.36 -6.33 1.08
CA CYS A 69 -0.49 -5.15 1.20
C CYS A 69 -0.71 -4.69 2.66
N ALA A 70 -1.39 -5.49 3.47
CA ALA A 70 -1.79 -5.11 4.82
C ALA A 70 -0.62 -5.23 5.80
N ASP A 71 0.26 -6.20 5.58
CA ASP A 71 1.44 -6.42 6.39
C ASP A 71 2.38 -5.21 6.35
N ALA A 72 2.47 -4.53 5.20
CA ALA A 72 3.32 -3.35 5.06
C ALA A 72 2.81 -2.21 5.95
N SER A 73 1.49 -2.06 6.08
CA SER A 73 0.89 -1.09 7.00
C SER A 73 1.20 -1.41 8.46
N TYR A 74 1.08 -2.69 8.86
CA TYR A 74 1.47 -3.11 10.20
C TYR A 74 2.97 -2.93 10.45
N ALA A 75 3.81 -3.35 9.51
CA ALA A 75 5.26 -3.26 9.62
C ALA A 75 5.71 -1.80 9.85
N LEU A 76 5.19 -0.85 9.07
CA LEU A 76 5.52 0.56 9.22
C LEU A 76 5.07 1.11 10.59
N ARG A 77 3.87 0.75 11.06
CA ARG A 77 3.38 1.16 12.38
C ARG A 77 4.21 0.55 13.51
N ILE A 78 4.55 -0.73 13.41
CA ILE A 78 5.38 -1.45 14.39
C ILE A 78 6.79 -0.89 14.44
N ILE A 79 7.41 -0.61 13.30
CA ILE A 79 8.76 -0.03 13.22
C ILE A 79 8.79 1.30 13.94
N PHE A 80 7.86 2.21 13.61
CA PHE A 80 7.81 3.50 14.29
C PHE A 80 7.55 3.34 15.80
N SER A 81 6.65 2.42 16.19
CA SER A 81 6.42 2.13 17.60
C SER A 81 7.67 1.62 18.31
N TYR A 82 8.44 0.75 17.67
CA TYR A 82 9.68 0.21 18.20
C TYR A 82 10.77 1.28 18.34
N GLU A 83 11.00 2.07 17.29
CA GLU A 83 12.01 3.14 17.28
C GLU A 83 11.75 4.23 18.34
N ASN A 84 10.50 4.37 18.79
CA ASN A 84 10.07 5.42 19.71
C ASN A 84 9.52 4.88 21.03
N HIS A 85 9.75 3.60 21.35
CA HIS A 85 9.30 2.97 22.59
C HIS A 85 7.80 3.16 22.88
N LEU A 86 6.98 3.16 21.83
CA LEU A 86 5.52 3.22 21.93
C LEU A 86 4.94 1.81 21.99
N PRO A 87 3.78 1.61 22.64
CA PRO A 87 3.10 0.33 22.60
C PRO A 87 2.59 0.03 21.19
N PHE A 88 2.41 -1.25 20.92
CA PHE A 88 1.69 -1.75 19.76
C PHE A 88 0.66 -2.79 20.22
N ALA A 89 -0.55 -2.70 19.69
CA ALA A 89 -1.60 -3.69 19.90
C ALA A 89 -2.49 -3.81 18.67
N MET A 90 -2.89 -5.03 18.38
CA MET A 90 -3.90 -5.36 17.37
C MET A 90 -4.75 -6.54 17.85
N ARG A 91 -5.95 -6.68 17.29
CA ARG A 91 -6.82 -7.82 17.61
C ARG A 91 -6.23 -9.10 17.02
N ASN A 92 -6.08 -10.14 17.83
CA ASN A 92 -5.58 -11.42 17.37
C ASN A 92 -6.60 -12.08 16.42
N PRO A 93 -6.26 -12.30 15.14
CA PRO A 93 -7.18 -12.84 14.15
C PRO A 93 -7.52 -14.32 14.39
N SER A 94 -6.77 -15.04 15.24
CA SER A 94 -7.08 -16.43 15.59
C SER A 94 -8.38 -16.60 16.39
N GLY A 95 -8.98 -15.51 16.86
CA GLY A 95 -10.24 -15.54 17.61
C GLY A 95 -10.10 -16.13 19.02
N SER A 96 -8.90 -16.13 19.60
CA SER A 96 -8.66 -16.65 20.94
C SER A 96 -9.61 -16.03 21.96
N ARG A 97 -10.37 -16.88 22.65
CA ARG A 97 -11.32 -16.49 23.70
C ARG A 97 -10.63 -16.19 25.04
N ARG A 98 -9.38 -16.63 25.22
CA ARG A 98 -8.60 -16.34 26.44
C ARG A 98 -8.20 -14.87 26.44
N ARG A 99 -8.37 -14.19 27.58
CA ARG A 99 -8.01 -12.76 27.74
C ARG A 99 -6.56 -12.46 27.32
N SER A 100 -5.63 -13.35 27.67
CA SER A 100 -4.20 -13.23 27.32
C SER A 100 -3.88 -13.45 25.83
N GLY A 101 -4.81 -14.01 25.05
CA GLY A 101 -4.60 -14.29 23.62
C GLY A 101 -5.45 -13.41 22.70
N ARG A 102 -6.27 -12.50 23.24
CA ARG A 102 -7.21 -11.67 22.47
C ARG A 102 -6.50 -10.66 21.57
N TYR A 103 -5.30 -10.23 21.95
CA TYR A 103 -4.52 -9.23 21.24
C TYR A 103 -3.11 -9.76 20.95
N LEU A 104 -2.52 -9.30 19.85
CA LEU A 104 -1.08 -9.40 19.63
C LEU A 104 -0.48 -8.04 19.96
N THR A 105 0.51 -8.03 20.85
CA THR A 105 1.14 -6.80 21.34
C THR A 105 2.66 -6.91 21.32
N ASN A 106 3.36 -5.80 21.54
CA ASN A 106 4.81 -5.80 21.71
C ASN A 106 5.29 -6.54 22.98
N GLN A 107 4.38 -6.92 23.87
CA GLN A 107 4.67 -7.62 25.13
C GLN A 107 4.68 -9.16 24.99
N LEU A 108 4.68 -9.68 23.76
CA LEU A 108 4.78 -11.12 23.52
C LEU A 108 6.18 -11.64 23.80
N SER A 109 6.28 -12.63 24.70
CA SER A 109 7.54 -13.30 25.04
C SER A 109 7.97 -14.41 24.06
N LYS A 110 7.28 -14.52 22.92
CA LYS A 110 7.54 -15.59 21.93
C LYS A 110 8.93 -15.48 21.29
N PHE A 111 9.57 -14.32 21.39
CA PHE A 111 10.79 -13.99 20.66
C PHE A 111 11.99 -13.76 21.59
N ASP A 112 11.88 -14.12 22.88
CA ASP A 112 12.86 -13.86 23.93
C ASP A 112 14.22 -14.51 23.67
N SER A 113 14.23 -15.63 22.95
CA SER A 113 15.46 -16.31 22.54
C SER A 113 16.29 -15.54 21.51
N ILE A 114 15.78 -14.43 20.98
CA ILE A 114 16.49 -13.57 20.03
C ILE A 114 17.08 -12.38 20.78
N SER A 115 18.40 -12.38 20.95
CA SER A 115 19.13 -11.30 21.64
C SER A 115 19.13 -9.99 20.87
N ASP A 116 19.30 -10.04 19.55
CA ASP A 116 19.29 -8.85 18.68
C ASP A 116 17.88 -8.25 18.57
N SER A 117 17.72 -7.01 19.02
CA SER A 117 16.42 -6.33 19.12
C SER A 117 15.78 -6.11 17.76
N ASN A 118 16.56 -5.71 16.75
CA ASN A 118 16.07 -5.48 15.39
C ASN A 118 15.54 -6.78 14.78
N ARG A 119 16.29 -7.87 14.89
CA ARG A 119 15.89 -9.20 14.43
C ARG A 119 14.68 -9.72 15.18
N ARG A 120 14.55 -9.42 16.47
CA ARG A 120 13.35 -9.73 17.26
C ARG A 120 12.11 -9.04 16.69
N VAL A 121 12.21 -7.75 16.38
CA VAL A 121 11.14 -6.95 15.75
C VAL A 121 10.81 -7.46 14.35
N VAL A 122 11.81 -7.77 13.51
CA VAL A 122 11.58 -8.37 12.18
C VAL A 122 10.84 -9.70 12.28
N LYS A 123 11.20 -10.55 13.27
CA LYS A 123 10.48 -11.82 13.51
C LYS A 123 9.06 -11.60 14.01
N PHE A 124 8.84 -10.61 14.87
CA PHE A 124 7.51 -10.22 15.33
C PHE A 124 6.63 -9.72 14.18
N ILE A 125 7.14 -8.85 13.32
CA ILE A 125 6.42 -8.34 12.13
C ILE A 125 6.05 -9.50 11.20
N ASN A 126 7.00 -10.38 10.88
CA ASN A 126 6.74 -11.53 10.00
C ASN A 126 5.73 -12.52 10.62
N TYR A 127 5.71 -12.64 11.96
CA TYR A 127 4.71 -13.45 12.66
C TYR A 127 3.30 -12.83 12.55
N ILE A 128 3.19 -11.51 12.69
CA ILE A 128 1.93 -10.80 12.47
C ILE A 128 1.47 -10.95 11.03
N ALA A 129 2.36 -10.74 10.06
CA ALA A 129 2.07 -10.86 8.63
C ALA A 129 1.45 -12.22 8.27
N GLY A 130 1.97 -13.31 8.85
CA GLY A 130 1.40 -14.66 8.66
C GLY A 130 0.01 -14.88 9.28
N SER A 131 -0.52 -13.92 10.04
CA SER A 131 -1.77 -14.04 10.78
C SER A 131 -2.85 -13.07 10.31
N VAL A 132 -2.49 -11.94 9.69
CA VAL A 132 -3.41 -10.82 9.39
C VAL A 132 -3.72 -10.70 7.90
N GLY A 133 -4.65 -9.80 7.59
CA GLY A 133 -4.88 -9.31 6.24
C GLY A 133 -5.64 -8.00 6.28
N THR A 134 -6.02 -7.48 5.11
CA THR A 134 -6.73 -6.20 4.99
C THR A 134 -8.04 -6.16 5.78
N GLU A 135 -8.69 -7.31 5.97
CA GLU A 135 -9.92 -7.41 6.77
C GLU A 135 -9.66 -7.13 8.27
N SER A 136 -8.49 -7.51 8.79
CA SER A 136 -8.09 -7.22 10.18
C SER A 136 -7.96 -5.71 10.37
N LEU A 137 -7.20 -5.05 9.49
CA LEU A 137 -7.04 -3.59 9.50
C LEU A 137 -8.39 -2.88 9.45
N VAL A 138 -9.22 -3.17 8.44
CA VAL A 138 -10.44 -2.40 8.19
C VAL A 138 -11.52 -2.63 9.25
N ARG A 139 -11.56 -3.78 9.93
CA ARG A 139 -12.61 -4.07 10.92
C ARG A 139 -12.19 -3.82 12.36
N ASN A 140 -10.93 -4.09 12.70
CA ASN A 140 -10.53 -4.17 14.10
C ASN A 140 -9.57 -3.05 14.49
N ASP A 141 -8.56 -2.80 13.66
CA ASP A 141 -7.34 -2.09 14.09
C ASP A 141 -7.27 -0.65 13.58
N THR A 142 -8.20 -0.25 12.71
CA THR A 142 -8.30 1.11 12.17
C THR A 142 -9.70 1.71 12.37
N PHE A 143 -9.83 3.02 12.19
CA PHE A 143 -11.09 3.76 12.12
C PHE A 143 -11.11 4.70 10.91
N SER A 144 -12.27 5.24 10.53
CA SER A 144 -12.37 6.20 9.42
C SER A 144 -12.09 7.62 9.92
N PRO A 145 -11.09 8.33 9.39
CA PRO A 145 -10.84 9.72 9.76
C PRO A 145 -11.72 10.67 8.95
N ALA A 146 -11.89 11.89 9.46
CA ALA A 146 -12.40 13.04 8.73
C ALA A 146 -11.45 13.39 7.59
N LEU A 147 -12.02 13.70 6.43
CA LEU A 147 -11.31 13.91 5.18
C LEU A 147 -10.33 15.08 5.28
N GLN A 148 -10.72 16.19 5.93
CA GLN A 148 -9.81 17.33 6.13
C GLN A 148 -8.64 17.03 7.07
N THR A 149 -8.70 15.92 7.83
CA THR A 149 -7.63 15.53 8.76
C THR A 149 -6.69 14.48 8.17
N LEU A 150 -6.90 14.07 6.91
CA LEU A 150 -6.06 13.07 6.27
C LEU A 150 -4.59 13.51 6.27
N ARG A 151 -3.70 12.56 6.51
CA ARG A 151 -2.26 12.81 6.62
C ARG A 151 -1.44 11.60 6.23
N ALA A 152 -0.13 11.79 6.10
CA ALA A 152 0.80 10.68 5.94
C ALA A 152 0.67 9.68 7.11
N GLY A 153 0.77 8.39 6.80
CA GLY A 153 0.52 7.30 7.75
C GLY A 153 -0.94 6.81 7.77
N ASP A 154 -1.88 7.58 7.23
CA ASP A 154 -3.22 7.07 6.96
C ASP A 154 -3.20 6.04 5.81
N LEU A 155 -4.25 5.22 5.76
CA LEU A 155 -4.40 4.13 4.83
C LEU A 155 -5.56 4.40 3.88
N PHE A 156 -5.44 3.90 2.65
CA PHE A 156 -6.58 3.73 1.76
C PHE A 156 -6.77 2.25 1.46
N MET A 157 -7.95 1.72 1.78
CA MET A 157 -8.28 0.32 1.60
C MET A 157 -9.56 0.16 0.79
N TYR A 158 -9.55 -0.75 -0.17
CA TYR A 158 -10.73 -1.04 -0.99
C TYR A 158 -10.92 -2.54 -1.18
N ARG A 159 -12.17 -2.87 -1.49
CA ARG A 159 -12.63 -4.23 -1.78
C ARG A 159 -13.27 -4.24 -3.16
N MET A 160 -12.81 -5.14 -4.01
CA MET A 160 -13.46 -5.42 -5.29
C MET A 160 -14.30 -6.69 -5.18
N GLY A 161 -15.38 -6.74 -5.98
CA GLY A 161 -16.14 -7.97 -6.17
C GLY A 161 -15.22 -9.04 -6.75
N GLY A 162 -15.46 -10.30 -6.38
CA GLY A 162 -14.76 -11.41 -6.99
C GLY A 162 -15.67 -12.61 -7.22
N PHE A 163 -15.21 -13.54 -8.05
CA PHE A 163 -15.98 -14.70 -8.46
C PHE A 163 -16.30 -15.61 -7.26
N LEU A 164 -17.55 -16.09 -7.19
CA LEU A 164 -18.10 -16.85 -6.05
C LEU A 164 -17.99 -16.14 -4.69
N GLY A 165 -18.02 -14.80 -4.67
CA GLY A 165 -18.07 -14.04 -3.43
C GLY A 165 -16.75 -13.95 -2.66
N ARG A 166 -15.61 -14.37 -3.25
CA ARG A 166 -14.27 -14.15 -2.68
C ARG A 166 -13.72 -12.80 -3.13
N PRO A 167 -13.69 -11.79 -2.26
CA PRO A 167 -13.30 -10.46 -2.67
C PRO A 167 -11.78 -10.27 -2.69
N ILE A 168 -11.33 -9.42 -3.60
CA ILE A 168 -9.96 -8.90 -3.61
C ILE A 168 -9.91 -7.70 -2.69
N ARG A 169 -8.80 -7.56 -1.97
CA ARG A 169 -8.61 -6.50 -0.99
C ARG A 169 -7.22 -5.94 -1.14
N HIS A 170 -7.12 -4.62 -1.14
CA HIS A 170 -5.84 -3.94 -1.18
C HIS A 170 -5.77 -2.85 -0.12
N SER A 171 -4.54 -2.56 0.31
CA SER A 171 -4.20 -1.48 1.22
C SER A 171 -3.06 -0.67 0.62
N TYR A 172 -3.18 0.65 0.73
CA TYR A 172 -2.13 1.60 0.39
C TYR A 172 -1.80 2.43 1.63
N ASN A 173 -0.52 2.63 1.90
CA ASN A 173 -0.09 3.62 2.89
C ASN A 173 0.10 4.96 2.20
N ILE A 174 -0.53 6.00 2.73
CA ILE A 174 -0.32 7.37 2.30
C ILE A 174 1.05 7.81 2.83
N LYS A 175 2.03 7.94 1.94
CA LYS A 175 3.36 8.44 2.28
C LYS A 175 3.35 9.96 2.40
N ARG A 176 2.60 10.64 1.53
CA ARG A 176 2.45 12.11 1.51
C ARG A 176 1.15 12.49 0.79
N ILE A 177 0.58 13.63 1.17
CA ILE A 177 -0.43 14.34 0.38
C ILE A 177 0.30 15.49 -0.30
N ASN A 178 0.28 15.53 -1.63
CA ASN A 178 0.98 16.53 -2.42
C ASN A 178 0.21 17.85 -2.42
N PRO A 179 0.85 18.99 -2.76
CA PRO A 179 0.18 20.29 -2.77
C PRO A 179 -1.07 20.36 -3.66
N THR A 180 -1.11 19.53 -4.71
CA THR A 180 -2.24 19.34 -5.63
C THR A 180 -3.44 18.61 -5.01
N GLY A 181 -3.29 18.06 -3.79
CA GLY A 181 -4.31 17.24 -3.12
C GLY A 181 -4.32 15.76 -3.51
N ASP A 182 -3.43 15.33 -4.43
CA ASP A 182 -3.21 13.91 -4.73
C ASP A 182 -2.19 13.25 -3.78
N PHE A 183 -1.98 11.95 -3.93
CA PHE A 183 -1.25 11.15 -2.94
C PHE A 183 0.07 10.60 -3.51
N ALA A 184 1.11 10.65 -2.68
CA ALA A 184 2.24 9.74 -2.79
C ALA A 184 1.96 8.50 -1.92
N LEU A 185 2.07 7.32 -2.52
CA LEU A 185 1.73 6.03 -1.91
C LEU A 185 2.97 5.16 -1.76
N ILE A 186 3.06 4.43 -0.64
CA ILE A 186 4.03 3.35 -0.45
C ILE A 186 3.30 2.06 -0.03
N TYR A 187 3.51 0.97 -0.76
CA TYR A 187 2.74 -0.26 -0.55
C TYR A 187 3.43 -1.50 -1.10
N SER A 188 3.00 -2.67 -0.65
CA SER A 188 3.43 -3.97 -1.20
C SER A 188 2.27 -4.68 -1.91
N THR A 189 2.59 -5.76 -2.61
CA THR A 189 1.61 -6.70 -3.18
C THR A 189 2.00 -8.11 -2.81
N GLN A 190 1.08 -9.07 -2.96
CA GLN A 190 1.39 -10.49 -2.74
C GLN A 190 2.56 -10.95 -3.63
N ALA A 191 2.59 -10.55 -4.90
CA ALA A 191 3.68 -10.90 -5.80
C ALA A 191 5.04 -10.34 -5.33
N LEU A 192 5.10 -9.07 -4.93
CA LEU A 192 6.34 -8.47 -4.44
C LEU A 192 6.83 -9.14 -3.15
N ALA A 193 5.92 -9.44 -2.22
CA ALA A 193 6.26 -10.13 -0.97
C ALA A 193 6.80 -11.55 -1.23
N ARG A 194 6.18 -12.31 -2.15
CA ARG A 194 6.63 -13.66 -2.55
C ARG A 194 8.01 -13.64 -3.21
N GLU A 195 8.32 -12.60 -3.98
CA GLU A 195 9.61 -12.45 -4.66
C GLU A 195 10.69 -11.73 -3.84
N GLY A 196 10.37 -11.25 -2.63
CA GLY A 196 11.30 -10.46 -1.82
C GLY A 196 11.71 -9.15 -2.48
N LYS A 197 10.79 -8.51 -3.22
CA LYS A 197 11.04 -7.28 -3.98
C LYS A 197 10.75 -6.02 -3.16
N PRO A 198 11.38 -4.88 -3.48
CA PRO A 198 11.10 -3.61 -2.84
C PRO A 198 9.62 -3.23 -2.90
N LEU A 199 9.16 -2.45 -1.92
CA LEU A 199 7.83 -1.84 -1.94
C LEU A 199 7.65 -0.99 -3.21
N ASN A 200 6.41 -0.84 -3.65
CA ASN A 200 6.06 0.18 -4.62
C ASN A 200 6.06 1.56 -3.96
N TYR A 201 6.60 2.54 -4.67
CA TYR A 201 6.37 3.95 -4.43
C TYR A 201 5.72 4.54 -5.67
N ARG A 202 4.65 5.29 -5.49
CA ARG A 202 3.89 5.92 -6.57
C ARG A 202 3.49 7.32 -6.17
N ASP A 203 3.98 8.30 -6.91
CA ASP A 203 3.67 9.70 -6.69
C ASP A 203 2.53 10.16 -7.60
N HIS A 204 1.88 11.26 -7.23
CA HIS A 204 0.78 11.88 -7.98
C HIS A 204 -0.41 10.95 -8.29
N ARG A 205 -0.83 10.17 -7.28
CA ARG A 205 -1.90 9.18 -7.42
C ARG A 205 -3.22 9.67 -6.87
N THR A 206 -4.28 9.44 -7.63
CA THR A 206 -5.67 9.45 -7.15
C THR A 206 -6.16 8.01 -7.01
N PHE A 207 -7.22 7.81 -6.23
CA PHE A 207 -7.86 6.51 -6.10
C PHE A 207 -9.09 6.43 -7.02
N THR A 208 -9.40 5.23 -7.48
CA THR A 208 -10.49 4.97 -8.44
C THR A 208 -11.66 4.21 -7.81
N HIS A 209 -11.42 3.55 -6.67
CA HIS A 209 -12.42 2.74 -5.99
C HIS A 209 -13.06 3.56 -4.88
N ALA A 210 -14.31 3.98 -5.06
CA ALA A 210 -14.98 4.82 -4.06
C ALA A 210 -15.07 4.12 -2.68
N PRO A 211 -14.91 4.87 -1.57
CA PRO A 211 -15.18 4.36 -0.23
C PRO A 211 -16.56 3.69 -0.11
N ARG A 212 -16.60 2.54 0.56
CA ARG A 212 -17.82 1.79 0.86
C ARG A 212 -17.65 1.11 2.21
N LYS A 213 -18.53 1.38 3.18
CA LYS A 213 -18.38 0.90 4.56
C LYS A 213 -18.05 -0.61 4.63
N PRO A 214 -17.00 -1.05 5.37
CA PRO A 214 -16.06 -0.25 6.16
C PRO A 214 -14.79 0.24 5.40
N TRP A 215 -14.71 0.03 4.09
CA TRP A 215 -13.57 0.31 3.20
C TRP A 215 -13.47 1.77 2.79
N GLY A 216 -12.27 2.32 2.75
CA GLY A 216 -11.99 3.68 2.31
C GLY A 216 -10.73 4.21 2.99
N PHE A 217 -10.74 5.49 3.33
CA PHE A 217 -9.71 6.10 4.15
C PHE A 217 -9.80 5.63 5.59
N ARG A 218 -8.65 5.25 6.17
CA ARG A 218 -8.56 4.65 7.49
C ARG A 218 -7.31 5.11 8.23
N ARG A 219 -7.38 5.16 9.56
CA ARG A 219 -6.30 5.52 10.47
C ARG A 219 -6.15 4.45 11.54
N PHE A 220 -4.92 4.10 11.90
CA PHE A 220 -4.67 3.16 13.00
C PHE A 220 -5.30 3.68 14.30
N LYS A 221 -5.96 2.78 15.03
CA LYS A 221 -6.35 3.04 16.42
C LYS A 221 -5.11 3.07 17.29
N TRP A 222 -5.13 3.89 18.33
CA TRP A 222 -4.12 3.80 19.38
C TRP A 222 -4.25 2.47 20.13
N PRO A 223 -3.15 1.87 20.59
CA PRO A 223 -3.17 0.60 21.30
C PRO A 223 -4.15 0.56 22.48
N GLN A 224 -4.26 1.65 23.24
CA GLN A 224 -5.20 1.79 24.37
C GLN A 224 -6.65 1.59 23.90
N LEU A 225 -7.04 2.25 22.80
CA LEU A 225 -8.38 2.12 22.21
C LEU A 225 -8.67 0.68 21.74
N VAL A 226 -7.64 -0.05 21.27
CA VAL A 226 -7.76 -1.45 20.87
C VAL A 226 -7.92 -2.38 22.07
N LEU A 227 -7.05 -2.23 23.07
CA LEU A 227 -6.97 -3.07 24.26
C LEU A 227 -8.22 -2.95 25.15
N GLU A 228 -8.74 -1.73 25.28
CA GLU A 228 -9.95 -1.43 26.06
C GLU A 228 -11.24 -1.63 25.25
N SER A 229 -11.13 -1.92 23.95
CA SER A 229 -12.29 -2.08 23.04
C SER A 229 -13.21 -0.86 23.03
N VAL A 230 -12.61 0.34 23.05
CA VAL A 230 -13.34 1.62 23.10
C VAL A 230 -14.28 1.74 21.90
N ALA A 231 -15.51 2.15 22.16
CA ALA A 231 -16.50 2.36 21.11
C ALA A 231 -16.17 3.63 20.32
N PRO A 232 -16.50 3.72 19.01
CA PRO A 232 -16.17 4.89 18.22
C PRO A 232 -16.76 6.22 18.72
N ALA A 233 -17.86 6.17 19.49
CA ALA A 233 -18.47 7.35 20.10
C ALA A 233 -17.58 7.98 21.20
N ASP A 234 -16.68 7.19 21.78
CA ASP A 234 -15.81 7.58 22.88
C ASP A 234 -14.35 7.79 22.42
N TYR A 235 -14.10 7.84 21.11
CA TYR A 235 -12.77 8.19 20.61
C TYR A 235 -12.46 9.65 20.92
N PRO A 236 -11.20 9.99 21.27
CA PRO A 236 -10.80 11.38 21.46
C PRO A 236 -11.16 12.20 20.22
N VAL A 237 -11.76 13.38 20.40
CA VAL A 237 -12.22 14.23 19.29
C VAL A 237 -11.08 14.52 18.32
N GLU A 238 -9.88 14.74 18.86
CA GLU A 238 -8.65 14.98 18.14
C GLU A 238 -8.12 13.79 17.34
N SER A 239 -8.63 12.57 17.57
CA SER A 239 -8.35 11.41 16.72
C SER A 239 -8.93 11.61 15.30
N GLY A 240 -9.93 12.48 15.17
CA GLY A 240 -10.56 12.86 13.92
C GLY A 240 -11.48 11.78 13.37
N TYR A 241 -12.10 10.93 14.20
CA TYR A 241 -13.06 9.93 13.73
C TYR A 241 -14.24 10.58 12.98
N SER A 242 -14.56 10.06 11.79
CA SER A 242 -15.70 10.50 10.98
C SER A 242 -16.15 9.43 9.99
N LEU A 243 -17.45 9.41 9.69
CA LEU A 243 -18.03 8.55 8.65
C LEU A 243 -18.39 9.32 7.38
N GLU A 244 -18.04 10.61 7.28
CA GLU A 244 -18.48 11.52 6.21
C GLU A 244 -18.13 11.02 4.80
N GLN A 245 -17.01 10.31 4.64
CA GLN A 245 -16.58 9.78 3.35
C GLN A 245 -17.65 8.89 2.71
N PHE A 246 -18.42 8.14 3.52
CA PHE A 246 -19.46 7.24 3.03
C PHE A 246 -20.68 8.02 2.56
N SER A 247 -21.13 8.98 3.36
CA SER A 247 -22.28 9.84 3.03
C SER A 247 -22.00 10.75 1.84
N LEU A 248 -20.75 11.21 1.67
CA LEU A 248 -20.34 11.98 0.51
C LEU A 248 -20.34 11.13 -0.76
N VAL A 249 -19.77 9.91 -0.72
CA VAL A 249 -19.81 8.98 -1.86
C VAL A 249 -21.24 8.64 -2.26
N GLU A 250 -22.12 8.37 -1.30
CA GLU A 250 -23.54 8.09 -1.55
C GLU A 250 -24.23 9.28 -2.24
N ARG A 251 -23.91 10.51 -1.83
CA ARG A 251 -24.52 11.73 -2.37
C ARG A 251 -24.04 12.10 -3.78
N MET A 252 -22.73 11.95 -4.06
CA MET A 252 -22.14 12.50 -5.30
C MET A 252 -21.54 11.44 -6.25
N GLY A 253 -21.44 10.19 -5.81
CA GLY A 253 -20.75 9.13 -6.54
C GLY A 253 -19.22 9.21 -6.44
N GLY A 254 -18.56 8.11 -6.81
CA GLY A 254 -17.12 7.93 -6.62
C GLY A 254 -16.23 8.95 -7.34
N THR A 255 -16.51 9.21 -8.62
CA THR A 255 -15.71 10.14 -9.43
C THR A 255 -15.77 11.56 -8.87
N LYS A 256 -16.98 12.07 -8.57
CA LYS A 256 -17.14 13.41 -7.99
C LYS A 256 -16.58 13.47 -6.58
N PHE A 257 -16.67 12.39 -5.80
CA PHE A 257 -16.06 12.29 -4.47
C PHE A 257 -14.54 12.51 -4.51
N PHE A 258 -13.83 11.85 -5.42
CA PHE A 258 -12.38 12.05 -5.51
C PHE A 258 -12.02 13.43 -6.06
N LYS A 259 -12.78 13.99 -7.02
CA LYS A 259 -12.60 15.41 -7.44
C LYS A 259 -12.80 16.38 -6.26
N TYR A 260 -13.83 16.16 -5.43
CA TYR A 260 -14.08 16.92 -4.21
C TYR A 260 -12.93 16.76 -3.19
N LEU A 261 -12.47 15.54 -2.96
CA LEU A 261 -11.40 15.25 -2.01
C LEU A 261 -10.08 15.91 -2.40
N THR A 262 -9.69 15.80 -3.66
CA THR A 262 -8.48 16.46 -4.17
C THR A 262 -8.56 17.96 -3.94
N LYS A 263 -9.71 18.59 -4.20
CA LYS A 263 -9.94 20.02 -3.93
C LYS A 263 -9.86 20.34 -2.43
N LEU A 264 -10.43 19.49 -1.57
CA LEU A 264 -10.41 19.66 -0.11
C LEU A 264 -8.98 19.59 0.46
N LEU A 265 -8.13 18.73 -0.10
CA LEU A 265 -6.77 18.49 0.38
C LEU A 265 -5.71 19.38 -0.27
N LYS A 266 -6.07 20.12 -1.32
CA LYS A 266 -5.18 21.02 -2.04
C LYS A 266 -4.66 22.10 -1.08
N SER A 267 -3.34 22.24 -1.01
CA SER A 267 -2.68 23.24 -0.14
C SER A 267 -1.93 24.32 -0.91
N SER A 268 -1.74 24.14 -2.22
CA SER A 268 -1.20 25.17 -3.12
C SER A 268 -1.85 25.05 -4.49
N ASP A 269 -2.03 26.18 -5.15
CA ASP A 269 -2.26 26.18 -6.59
C ASP A 269 -0.96 25.80 -7.30
N VAL A 270 -1.01 24.71 -8.04
CA VAL A 270 0.05 24.31 -8.98
C VAL A 270 -0.32 24.90 -10.32
N MET A 271 0.66 25.44 -11.03
CA MET A 271 0.44 26.01 -12.35
C MET A 271 -0.19 24.96 -13.26
N PRO A 272 -1.23 25.27 -14.05
CA PRO A 272 -1.95 24.25 -14.78
C PRO A 272 -1.07 23.46 -15.77
N GLY A 273 -0.07 24.12 -16.37
CA GLY A 273 0.95 23.46 -17.19
C GLY A 273 1.79 22.43 -16.45
N GLU A 274 2.23 22.76 -15.24
CA GLU A 274 2.99 21.84 -14.37
C GLU A 274 2.12 20.65 -13.95
N LEU A 275 0.85 20.88 -13.64
CA LEU A 275 -0.08 19.81 -13.29
C LEU A 275 -0.25 18.82 -14.46
N LEU A 276 -0.44 19.33 -15.68
CA LEU A 276 -0.60 18.49 -16.86
C LEU A 276 0.66 17.66 -17.14
N GLU A 277 1.85 18.26 -16.99
CA GLU A 277 3.13 17.57 -17.12
C GLU A 277 3.33 16.48 -16.06
N GLN A 278 2.93 16.75 -14.80
CA GLN A 278 2.93 15.77 -13.72
C GLN A 278 2.00 14.58 -14.03
N ARG A 279 0.81 14.85 -14.60
CA ARG A 279 -0.14 13.80 -15.02
C ARG A 279 0.42 12.96 -16.15
N LEU A 280 1.00 13.58 -17.17
CA LEU A 280 1.63 12.89 -18.29
C LEU A 280 2.80 12.01 -17.82
N THR A 281 3.65 12.54 -16.95
CA THR A 281 4.76 11.79 -16.33
C THR A 281 4.25 10.62 -15.48
N GLY A 282 3.19 10.84 -14.70
CA GLY A 282 2.55 9.80 -13.88
C GLY A 282 1.96 8.67 -14.72
N LEU A 283 1.30 9.01 -15.83
CA LEU A 283 0.78 8.08 -16.81
C LEU A 283 1.90 7.21 -17.39
N CYS A 284 3.01 7.82 -17.83
CA CYS A 284 4.16 7.09 -18.33
C CYS A 284 4.72 6.09 -17.30
N ARG A 285 4.89 6.53 -16.06
CA ARG A 285 5.39 5.66 -14.97
C ARG A 285 4.48 4.45 -14.74
N GLU A 286 3.16 4.60 -14.82
CA GLU A 286 2.24 3.46 -14.70
C GLU A 286 2.27 2.54 -15.91
N ALA A 287 2.35 3.09 -17.12
CA ALA A 287 2.51 2.32 -18.35
C ALA A 287 3.78 1.46 -18.31
N GLN A 288 4.90 2.03 -17.89
CA GLN A 288 6.16 1.30 -17.70
C GLN A 288 6.10 0.29 -16.54
N ALA A 289 5.42 0.63 -15.43
CA ALA A 289 5.24 -0.31 -14.32
C ALA A 289 4.47 -1.57 -14.72
N ARG A 290 3.56 -1.45 -15.70
CA ARG A 290 2.79 -2.58 -16.25
C ARG A 290 3.69 -3.69 -16.81
N ILE A 291 4.85 -3.34 -17.37
CA ILE A 291 5.88 -4.30 -17.82
C ILE A 291 6.24 -5.27 -16.69
N GLY A 292 6.55 -4.73 -15.51
CA GLY A 292 6.88 -5.54 -14.35
C GLY A 292 5.73 -6.46 -13.91
N TYR A 293 4.49 -5.96 -13.90
CA TYR A 293 3.33 -6.75 -13.49
C TYR A 293 3.02 -7.90 -14.46
N VAL A 294 3.04 -7.63 -15.77
CA VAL A 294 2.82 -8.64 -16.80
C VAL A 294 3.92 -9.70 -16.76
N ASN A 295 5.19 -9.26 -16.67
CA ASN A 295 6.33 -10.18 -16.64
C ASN A 295 6.33 -11.10 -15.42
N GLN A 296 5.86 -10.64 -14.27
CA GLN A 296 5.68 -11.50 -13.08
C GLN A 296 4.67 -12.63 -13.36
N GLY A 297 3.53 -12.31 -13.99
CA GLY A 297 2.51 -13.31 -14.35
C GLY A 297 3.00 -14.31 -15.39
N VAL A 298 3.60 -13.82 -16.48
CA VAL A 298 4.18 -14.69 -17.55
C VAL A 298 5.26 -15.60 -16.96
N LYS A 299 6.15 -15.06 -16.11
CA LYS A 299 7.19 -15.84 -15.45
C LYS A 299 6.60 -16.92 -14.54
N HIS A 300 5.54 -16.62 -13.79
CA HIS A 300 4.86 -17.62 -12.96
C HIS A 300 4.18 -18.70 -13.83
N ALA A 301 3.49 -18.31 -14.89
CA ALA A 301 2.88 -19.25 -15.84
C ALA A 301 3.92 -20.20 -16.46
N ASN A 302 5.08 -19.68 -16.88
CA ASN A 302 6.17 -20.50 -17.41
C ASN A 302 6.72 -21.48 -16.36
N ARG A 303 6.90 -21.03 -15.11
CA ARG A 303 7.36 -21.89 -13.99
C ARG A 303 6.39 -23.02 -13.67
N THR A 304 5.09 -22.82 -13.85
CA THR A 304 4.07 -23.85 -13.61
C THR A 304 3.79 -24.73 -14.83
N GLY A 305 4.48 -24.49 -15.96
CA GLY A 305 4.25 -25.20 -17.22
C GLY A 305 2.91 -24.83 -17.86
N GLY A 306 2.44 -23.60 -17.69
CA GLY A 306 1.19 -23.11 -18.25
C GLY A 306 -0.08 -23.56 -17.51
N ARG A 307 0.06 -24.24 -16.36
CA ARG A 307 -1.10 -24.68 -15.55
C ARG A 307 -1.99 -23.49 -15.17
N CYS A 308 -3.31 -23.69 -15.26
CA CYS A 308 -4.29 -22.67 -14.89
C CYS A 308 -4.07 -22.20 -13.45
N MET A 309 -4.00 -20.88 -13.28
CA MET A 309 -3.76 -20.27 -11.97
C MET A 309 -4.99 -20.43 -11.08
N ASN A 310 -4.76 -20.86 -9.85
CA ASN A 310 -5.79 -20.86 -8.82
C ASN A 310 -6.10 -19.41 -8.37
N PHE A 311 -7.07 -19.23 -7.49
CA PHE A 311 -7.45 -17.92 -6.98
C PHE A 311 -6.26 -17.11 -6.40
N ALA A 312 -5.39 -17.74 -5.61
CA ALA A 312 -4.28 -17.06 -4.95
C ALA A 312 -3.17 -16.63 -5.93
N ASP A 313 -2.99 -17.37 -7.02
CA ASP A 313 -2.07 -16.99 -8.10
C ASP A 313 -2.70 -15.93 -9.00
N PHE A 314 -3.98 -16.09 -9.34
CA PHE A 314 -4.71 -15.10 -10.12
C PHE A 314 -4.73 -13.74 -9.40
N ASP A 315 -4.96 -13.75 -8.10
CA ASP A 315 -4.95 -12.54 -7.27
C ASP A 315 -3.56 -11.89 -7.17
N ALA A 316 -2.50 -12.69 -7.25
CA ALA A 316 -1.13 -12.18 -7.23
C ALA A 316 -0.67 -11.61 -8.59
N TYR A 317 -1.11 -12.20 -9.70
CA TYR A 317 -0.48 -12.00 -11.02
C TYR A 317 -1.39 -11.43 -12.12
N SER A 318 -2.70 -11.35 -11.89
CA SER A 318 -3.61 -10.65 -12.81
C SER A 318 -3.41 -9.13 -12.76
N THR A 319 -3.83 -8.40 -13.80
CA THR A 319 -3.70 -6.93 -13.86
C THR A 319 -4.99 -6.11 -13.94
N PRO A 320 -6.24 -6.60 -13.72
CA PRO A 320 -7.42 -5.81 -14.02
C PRO A 320 -7.52 -4.50 -13.22
N ALA A 321 -7.10 -4.50 -11.96
CA ALA A 321 -7.05 -3.28 -11.14
C ALA A 321 -5.96 -2.29 -11.60
N ARG A 322 -4.87 -2.79 -12.20
CA ARG A 322 -3.77 -1.97 -12.74
C ARG A 322 -4.16 -1.39 -14.09
N ASP A 323 -4.80 -2.19 -14.93
CA ASP A 323 -5.31 -1.79 -16.24
C ASP A 323 -6.46 -0.76 -16.09
N SER A 324 -7.36 -0.97 -15.12
CA SER A 324 -8.39 0.02 -14.78
C SER A 324 -7.80 1.33 -14.27
N LEU A 325 -6.74 1.29 -13.45
CA LEU A 325 -6.04 2.50 -13.03
C LEU A 325 -5.43 3.23 -14.23
N LEU A 326 -4.74 2.52 -15.12
CA LEU A 326 -4.12 3.09 -16.31
C LEU A 326 -5.16 3.81 -17.18
N ALA A 327 -6.32 3.18 -17.40
CA ALA A 327 -7.46 3.81 -18.09
C ALA A 327 -7.93 5.10 -17.42
N ASN A 328 -8.03 5.11 -16.10
CA ASN A 328 -8.41 6.32 -15.36
C ASN A 328 -7.36 7.44 -15.47
N LEU A 329 -6.07 7.11 -15.60
CA LEU A 329 -5.01 8.11 -15.78
C LEU A 329 -5.06 8.75 -17.17
N TYR A 330 -5.33 7.97 -18.22
CA TYR A 330 -5.62 8.53 -19.55
C TYR A 330 -6.81 9.49 -19.50
N GLN A 331 -7.91 9.07 -18.87
CA GLN A 331 -9.10 9.93 -18.77
C GLN A 331 -8.80 11.21 -17.97
N GLN A 332 -8.05 11.13 -16.88
CA GLN A 332 -7.66 12.33 -16.11
C GLN A 332 -6.79 13.29 -16.91
N LEU A 333 -5.84 12.77 -17.70
CA LEU A 333 -5.00 13.58 -18.57
C LEU A 333 -5.85 14.30 -19.64
N LEU A 334 -6.78 13.58 -20.26
CA LEU A 334 -7.69 14.14 -21.27
C LEU A 334 -8.66 15.18 -20.68
N ASP A 335 -9.26 14.89 -19.52
CA ASP A 335 -10.13 15.83 -18.80
C ASP A 335 -9.39 17.14 -18.51
N GLU A 336 -8.18 17.07 -17.95
CA GLU A 336 -7.38 18.26 -17.62
C GLU A 336 -7.02 19.08 -18.86
N TYR A 337 -6.62 18.41 -19.95
CA TYR A 337 -6.32 19.07 -21.22
C TYR A 337 -7.54 19.77 -21.83
N ASN A 338 -8.70 19.12 -21.77
CA ASN A 338 -9.96 19.71 -22.25
C ASN A 338 -10.39 20.90 -21.39
N ASP A 339 -10.22 20.82 -20.06
CA ASP A 339 -10.53 21.93 -19.14
C ASP A 339 -9.61 23.14 -19.38
N LEU A 340 -8.34 22.92 -19.76
CA LEU A 340 -7.43 23.99 -20.17
C LEU A 340 -7.84 24.61 -21.51
N THR A 341 -8.20 23.76 -22.47
CA THR A 341 -8.69 24.21 -23.78
C THR A 341 -9.94 25.07 -23.64
N ALA A 342 -10.91 24.63 -22.83
CA ALA A 342 -12.16 25.34 -22.60
C ALA A 342 -11.97 26.70 -21.91
N ARG A 343 -10.92 26.85 -21.09
CA ARG A 343 -10.56 28.12 -20.44
C ARG A 343 -9.67 29.02 -21.29
N GLY A 344 -9.22 28.56 -22.46
CA GLY A 344 -8.28 29.29 -23.30
C GLY A 344 -6.87 29.40 -22.71
N GLU A 345 -6.49 28.43 -21.87
CA GLU A 345 -5.23 28.44 -21.09
C GLU A 345 -4.16 27.49 -21.66
N LEU A 346 -4.23 27.17 -22.96
CA LEU A 346 -3.22 26.32 -23.62
C LEU A 346 -1.86 27.01 -23.81
N ASP A 347 -1.79 28.31 -23.62
CA ASP A 347 -0.53 29.07 -23.56
C ASP A 347 0.24 28.82 -22.25
N LEU A 348 -0.43 28.28 -21.22
CA LEU A 348 0.20 27.93 -19.94
C LEU A 348 0.90 26.56 -19.95
N ILE A 349 0.77 25.76 -21.02
CA ILE A 349 1.43 24.46 -21.18
C ILE A 349 2.62 24.57 -22.12
N SER A 350 3.66 23.77 -21.88
CA SER A 350 4.80 23.71 -22.81
C SER A 350 4.37 23.16 -24.17
N LEU A 351 5.04 23.60 -25.24
CA LEU A 351 4.80 23.10 -26.59
C LEU A 351 4.94 21.57 -26.66
N GLU A 352 5.98 21.02 -26.01
CA GLU A 352 6.20 19.58 -25.95
C GLU A 352 5.04 18.82 -25.29
N THR A 353 4.55 19.30 -24.13
CA THR A 353 3.43 18.67 -23.43
C THR A 353 2.16 18.75 -24.26
N ASN A 354 1.91 19.89 -24.92
CA ASN A 354 0.78 20.05 -25.82
C ASN A 354 0.80 19.04 -26.97
N LEU A 355 1.93 18.94 -27.67
CA LEU A 355 2.09 18.01 -28.79
C LEU A 355 1.94 16.55 -28.34
N ARG A 356 2.54 16.17 -27.20
CA ARG A 356 2.41 14.81 -26.65
C ARG A 356 0.98 14.43 -26.30
N VAL A 357 0.22 15.32 -25.66
CA VAL A 357 -1.18 15.05 -25.33
C VAL A 357 -2.02 14.94 -26.61
N LYS A 358 -1.77 15.81 -27.60
CA LYS A 358 -2.44 15.70 -28.90
C LYS A 358 -2.13 14.39 -29.62
N GLU A 359 -0.88 13.94 -29.62
CA GLU A 359 -0.49 12.67 -30.23
C GLU A 359 -1.15 11.47 -29.51
N ILE A 360 -1.13 11.43 -28.17
CA ILE A 360 -1.76 10.33 -27.38
C ILE A 360 -3.24 10.15 -27.73
N PHE A 361 -3.97 11.25 -27.91
CA PHE A 361 -5.42 11.24 -28.10
C PHE A 361 -5.85 11.53 -29.55
N SER A 362 -4.90 11.57 -30.50
CA SER A 362 -5.14 11.92 -31.91
C SER A 362 -5.93 13.23 -32.10
N LEU A 363 -5.57 14.27 -31.34
CA LEU A 363 -6.23 15.58 -31.37
C LEU A 363 -5.54 16.52 -32.36
N GLY A 364 -6.16 16.71 -33.53
CA GLY A 364 -5.65 17.61 -34.57
C GLY A 364 -4.67 16.94 -35.52
N GLU A 365 -3.76 17.74 -36.11
CA GLU A 365 -2.75 17.22 -37.04
C GLU A 365 -1.75 16.31 -36.33
N GLN A 366 -1.40 15.21 -37.00
CA GLN A 366 -0.41 14.25 -36.52
C GLN A 366 0.97 14.86 -36.62
N VAL A 367 1.61 15.06 -35.48
CA VAL A 367 2.97 15.61 -35.35
C VAL A 367 3.76 14.68 -34.45
N ASP A 368 4.97 14.31 -34.86
CA ASP A 368 5.89 13.57 -34.00
C ASP A 368 6.31 14.47 -32.81
N SER A 369 5.78 14.15 -31.63
CA SER A 369 6.10 14.87 -30.40
C SER A 369 7.30 14.27 -29.64
N GLY A 370 7.96 13.27 -30.22
CA GLY A 370 8.96 12.45 -29.54
C GLY A 370 8.34 11.58 -28.43
N LEU A 371 7.07 11.20 -28.56
CA LEU A 371 6.32 10.47 -27.52
C LEU A 371 6.98 9.13 -27.16
N GLN A 372 7.48 8.40 -28.16
CA GLN A 372 8.18 7.14 -27.96
C GLN A 372 9.51 7.32 -27.20
N VAL A 373 10.19 8.45 -27.36
CA VAL A 373 11.41 8.79 -26.60
C VAL A 373 11.07 9.22 -25.18
N PHE A 374 9.99 9.99 -25.01
CA PHE A 374 9.50 10.43 -23.69
C PHE A 374 9.07 9.23 -22.83
N CYS A 375 8.32 8.30 -23.41
CA CYS A 375 7.80 7.14 -22.70
C CYS A 375 7.92 5.84 -23.51
N PRO A 376 9.12 5.24 -23.58
CA PRO A 376 9.28 3.95 -24.22
C PRO A 376 8.67 2.84 -23.36
N ILE A 377 7.82 2.02 -23.97
CA ILE A 377 7.21 0.84 -23.34
C ILE A 377 7.75 -0.41 -24.04
N SER A 378 8.97 -0.79 -23.67
CA SER A 378 9.66 -1.97 -24.20
C SER A 378 9.33 -3.21 -23.36
N TYR A 379 8.30 -3.95 -23.76
CA TYR A 379 7.79 -5.08 -22.97
C TYR A 379 8.29 -6.45 -23.44
N ARG A 380 8.90 -6.55 -24.63
CA ARG A 380 9.63 -7.73 -25.12
C ARG A 380 10.74 -7.32 -26.08
N ASP A 381 11.70 -8.22 -26.30
CA ASP A 381 12.86 -7.96 -27.17
C ASP A 381 12.42 -7.49 -28.56
N GLY A 382 12.98 -6.36 -28.99
CA GLY A 382 12.70 -5.74 -30.29
C GLY A 382 11.34 -5.06 -30.41
N VAL A 383 10.49 -5.05 -29.36
CA VAL A 383 9.15 -4.45 -29.42
C VAL A 383 9.02 -3.35 -28.38
N THR A 384 8.77 -2.14 -28.88
CA THR A 384 8.51 -0.94 -28.08
C THR A 384 7.28 -0.23 -28.65
N ILE A 385 6.36 0.14 -27.77
CA ILE A 385 5.22 1.01 -28.09
C ILE A 385 5.31 2.30 -27.28
N ASP A 386 4.52 3.30 -27.64
CA ASP A 386 4.35 4.53 -26.90
C ASP A 386 2.99 4.59 -26.18
N LEU A 387 2.67 5.74 -25.59
CA LEU A 387 1.40 5.97 -24.89
C LEU A 387 0.19 6.06 -25.83
N ALA A 388 0.36 6.52 -27.07
CA ALA A 388 -0.74 6.60 -28.04
C ALA A 388 -1.18 5.19 -28.47
N GLU A 389 -0.21 4.33 -28.81
CA GLU A 389 -0.48 2.94 -29.19
C GLU A 389 -1.04 2.14 -28.01
N LEU A 390 -0.51 2.32 -26.79
CA LEU A 390 -1.07 1.69 -25.60
C LEU A 390 -2.51 2.16 -25.32
N PHE A 391 -2.80 3.45 -25.47
CA PHE A 391 -4.15 4.00 -25.34
C PHE A 391 -5.10 3.37 -26.36
N SER A 392 -4.70 3.33 -27.64
CA SER A 392 -5.46 2.72 -28.73
C SER A 392 -5.84 1.27 -28.42
N ARG A 393 -4.87 0.45 -28.01
CA ARG A 393 -5.10 -0.97 -27.63
C ARG A 393 -6.03 -1.12 -26.42
N GLN A 394 -5.92 -0.19 -25.46
CA GLN A 394 -6.80 -0.19 -24.30
C GLN A 394 -8.24 0.16 -24.69
N GLN A 395 -8.44 1.16 -25.55
CA GLN A 395 -9.75 1.56 -26.05
C GLN A 395 -10.39 0.49 -26.93
N ALA A 396 -9.59 -0.24 -27.71
CA ALA A 396 -10.04 -1.39 -28.49
C ALA A 396 -10.37 -2.62 -27.61
N GLY A 397 -10.06 -2.60 -26.31
CA GLY A 397 -10.35 -3.71 -25.40
C GLY A 397 -9.49 -4.95 -25.62
N VAL A 398 -8.36 -4.83 -26.31
CA VAL A 398 -7.50 -5.97 -26.69
C VAL A 398 -6.44 -6.30 -25.63
N LEU A 399 -6.26 -5.48 -24.60
CA LEU A 399 -5.34 -5.77 -23.50
C LEU A 399 -5.90 -6.86 -22.58
N SER A 400 -5.24 -8.02 -22.51
CA SER A 400 -5.60 -9.01 -21.51
C SER A 400 -5.03 -8.71 -20.13
N SER A 401 -5.88 -8.87 -19.12
CA SER A 401 -5.51 -8.85 -17.70
C SER A 401 -5.32 -10.25 -17.10
N HIS A 402 -5.57 -11.31 -17.87
CA HIS A 402 -5.55 -12.69 -17.39
C HIS A 402 -4.11 -13.23 -17.27
N PRO A 403 -3.69 -13.80 -16.13
CA PRO A 403 -2.28 -14.18 -15.91
C PRO A 403 -1.82 -15.45 -16.62
N ASN A 404 -2.74 -16.26 -17.14
CA ASN A 404 -2.41 -17.37 -18.03
C ASN A 404 -2.33 -16.99 -19.52
N ASP A 405 -2.66 -15.75 -19.90
CA ASP A 405 -2.53 -15.33 -21.31
C ASP A 405 -1.08 -15.07 -21.71
N SER A 406 -0.80 -15.25 -23.00
CA SER A 406 0.53 -15.02 -23.58
C SER A 406 0.99 -13.56 -23.39
N LEU A 407 2.30 -13.32 -23.41
CA LEU A 407 2.83 -11.97 -23.32
C LEU A 407 2.24 -11.05 -24.40
N ALA A 408 2.07 -11.56 -25.62
CA ALA A 408 1.47 -10.82 -26.73
C ALA A 408 0.00 -10.41 -26.43
N LEU A 409 -0.82 -11.34 -25.91
CA LEU A 409 -2.22 -11.07 -25.55
C LEU A 409 -2.33 -10.07 -24.40
N ARG A 410 -1.42 -10.16 -23.43
CA ARG A 410 -1.33 -9.22 -22.32
C ARG A 410 -1.04 -7.79 -22.81
N TRP A 411 -0.46 -7.62 -23.99
CA TRP A 411 -0.16 -6.33 -24.60
C TRP A 411 -1.01 -6.02 -25.84
N GLY A 412 -2.04 -6.81 -26.13
CA GLY A 412 -3.02 -6.55 -27.18
C GLY A 412 -2.43 -6.54 -28.59
N GLU A 413 -1.46 -7.42 -28.87
CA GLU A 413 -0.95 -7.58 -30.23
C GLU A 413 -1.98 -8.28 -31.13
N ALA A 414 -2.05 -7.88 -32.40
CA ALA A 414 -3.02 -8.42 -33.36
C ALA A 414 -2.85 -9.95 -33.58
N ASP A 415 -1.61 -10.42 -33.64
CA ASP A 415 -1.27 -11.83 -33.91
C ASP A 415 -0.98 -12.63 -32.62
N ALA A 416 -1.57 -12.22 -31.49
CA ALA A 416 -1.23 -12.74 -30.18
C ALA A 416 -1.70 -14.19 -29.90
N GLY A 417 -2.46 -14.78 -30.82
CA GLY A 417 -3.06 -16.11 -30.70
C GLY A 417 -4.36 -16.12 -29.89
N GLU A 418 -4.75 -17.29 -29.41
CA GLU A 418 -6.02 -17.49 -28.70
C GLU A 418 -5.91 -17.18 -27.20
N VAL A 419 -6.96 -16.54 -26.67
CA VAL A 419 -7.15 -16.35 -25.24
C VAL A 419 -7.18 -17.69 -24.51
N THR A 420 -6.61 -17.74 -23.31
CA THR A 420 -6.59 -18.95 -22.50
C THR A 420 -8.01 -19.45 -22.18
N SER A 421 -8.16 -20.78 -22.14
CA SER A 421 -9.37 -21.42 -21.59
C SER A 421 -9.39 -21.48 -20.06
N CYS A 422 -8.32 -21.02 -19.40
CA CYS A 422 -8.25 -20.98 -17.95
C CYS A 422 -9.31 -20.05 -17.35
N ARG A 423 -9.75 -20.41 -16.14
CA ARG A 423 -10.81 -19.71 -15.43
C ARG A 423 -10.36 -18.30 -15.00
N ARG A 424 -11.19 -17.30 -15.34
CA ARG A 424 -11.15 -15.97 -14.74
C ARG A 424 -11.77 -15.98 -13.35
N TRP A 425 -11.11 -15.36 -12.38
CA TRP A 425 -11.57 -15.32 -10.99
C TRP A 425 -12.26 -14.02 -10.58
N TYR A 426 -12.26 -13.00 -11.43
CA TYR A 426 -13.02 -11.76 -11.25
C TYR A 426 -12.94 -10.85 -12.47
#